data_AF-A0A1V2W3G6-F1
#
_entry.id   AF-A0A1V2W3G6-F1
#
_cell.length_a   1.000
_cell.length_b   1.000
_cell.length_c   1.000
_cell.angle_alpha   90.00
_cell.angle_beta   90.00
_cell.angle_gamma   90.00
#
_symmetry.space_group_name_H-M   'P 1'
#
loop_
_entity.id
_entity.type
_entity.pdbx_description
1 polymer ?
#
loop_
_entity_poly.entity_id
_entity_poly.type
_entity_poly.pdbx_seq_one_letter_code
_entity_poly.pdbx_strand_id
1 'polypeptide(L)'
;MKPRWAYIWEYTDLDSGKRRRTDLPVTSGEFQPLTGQFLDESDARALEETRVDRNVVPLTDPRLRRVPTFPDFVAPTESELRELWRTNHDPEVRRLILEIVTLRKSLQKVMGWWESANRAGNDHGDLGGPFGHFRRLYHLLREEMRRAGMG
;
A
#
# COMPACT_ATOMS: atom_id res chain seq x y z
N MET A 1 -19.28 14.69 -16.68
CA MET A 1 -18.36 13.59 -16.31
C MET A 1 -16.94 14.08 -16.52
N LYS A 2 -16.01 13.88 -15.57
CA LYS A 2 -14.62 14.34 -15.75
C LYS A 2 -13.88 13.37 -16.70
N PRO A 3 -13.14 13.87 -17.72
CA PRO A 3 -12.41 13.02 -18.64
C PRO A 3 -11.35 12.21 -17.88
N ARG A 4 -11.18 10.95 -18.28
CA ARG A 4 -10.25 10.01 -17.65
C ARG A 4 -9.18 9.64 -18.68
N TRP A 5 -8.09 10.41 -18.71
CA TRP A 5 -7.10 10.30 -19.77
C TRP A 5 -6.27 9.02 -19.72
N ALA A 6 -6.11 8.38 -20.87
CA ALA A 6 -5.24 7.24 -21.12
C ALA A 6 -4.25 7.57 -22.23
N TYR A 7 -3.04 7.00 -22.15
CA TYR A 7 -1.92 7.28 -23.04
C TYR A 7 -1.16 6.01 -23.34
N ILE A 8 -0.48 5.95 -24.48
CA ILE A 8 0.66 5.05 -24.63
C ILE A 8 1.79 5.59 -23.75
N TRP A 9 2.34 4.71 -22.92
CA TRP A 9 3.45 5.05 -22.03
C TRP A 9 4.74 4.50 -22.61
N GLU A 10 5.77 5.32 -22.64
CA GLU A 10 7.14 4.90 -22.90
C GLU A 10 7.89 4.74 -21.57
N TYR A 11 8.40 3.55 -21.30
CA TYR A 11 8.98 3.19 -20.01
C TYR A 11 10.21 2.28 -20.18
N THR A 12 11.04 2.22 -19.15
CA THR A 12 12.16 1.29 -19.07
C THR A 12 11.65 0.02 -18.39
N ASP A 13 11.74 -1.10 -19.09
CA ASP A 13 11.35 -2.40 -18.56
C ASP A 13 12.39 -2.87 -17.54
N LEU A 14 12.01 -2.95 -16.25
CA LEU A 14 12.95 -3.24 -15.16
C LEU A 14 13.64 -4.62 -15.29
N ASP A 15 12.97 -5.60 -15.90
CA ASP A 15 13.55 -6.94 -16.09
C ASP A 15 14.62 -6.97 -17.18
N SER A 16 14.38 -6.27 -18.31
CA SER A 16 15.30 -6.31 -19.47
C SER A 16 16.18 -5.06 -19.64
N GLY A 17 15.92 -3.99 -18.88
CA GLY A 17 16.58 -2.69 -19.01
C GLY A 17 16.29 -1.95 -20.32
N LYS A 18 15.37 -2.46 -21.16
CA LYS A 18 15.08 -1.90 -22.48
C LYS A 18 13.96 -0.87 -22.43
N ARG A 19 14.04 0.17 -23.26
CA ARG A 19 12.89 1.05 -23.51
C ARG A 19 11.80 0.29 -24.25
N ARG A 20 10.59 0.33 -23.70
CA ARG A 20 9.38 -0.26 -24.25
C ARG A 20 8.26 0.77 -24.28
N ARG A 21 7.23 0.44 -25.04
CA ARG A 21 5.96 1.18 -25.03
C ARG A 21 4.84 0.23 -24.66
N THR A 22 3.80 0.73 -24.01
CA THR A 22 2.55 -0.04 -23.92
C THR A 22 1.99 -0.22 -25.33
N ASP A 23 1.42 -1.40 -25.59
CA ASP A 23 0.81 -1.75 -26.87
C ASP A 23 -0.57 -1.10 -27.07
N LEU A 24 -1.14 -0.55 -26.01
CA LEU A 24 -2.40 0.18 -25.98
C LEU A 24 -2.34 1.40 -25.05
N PRO A 25 -3.20 2.42 -25.27
CA PRO A 25 -3.34 3.52 -24.33
C PRO A 25 -3.91 3.02 -23.00
N VAL A 26 -3.27 3.37 -21.88
CA VAL A 26 -3.70 3.05 -20.51
C VAL A 26 -3.67 4.29 -19.62
N THR A 27 -4.57 4.34 -18.64
CA THR A 27 -4.50 5.36 -17.57
C THR A 27 -3.34 5.07 -16.63
N SER A 28 -2.95 6.05 -15.81
CA SER A 28 -1.88 5.85 -14.82
C SER A 28 -2.15 4.68 -13.88
N GLY A 29 -3.41 4.49 -13.45
CA GLY A 29 -3.81 3.35 -12.60
C GLY A 29 -3.91 2.01 -13.34
N GLU A 30 -3.95 2.01 -14.68
CA GLU A 30 -3.99 0.80 -15.51
C GLU A 30 -2.58 0.36 -15.96
N PHE A 31 -1.56 1.21 -15.78
CA PHE A 31 -0.19 0.91 -16.16
C PHE A 31 0.37 -0.29 -15.40
N GLN A 32 0.39 -0.25 -14.06
CA GLN A 32 0.95 -1.33 -13.24
C GLN A 32 0.26 -2.68 -13.46
N PRO A 33 -1.07 -2.76 -13.58
CA PRO A 33 -1.73 -4.02 -13.91
C PRO A 33 -1.35 -4.59 -15.29
N LEU A 34 -1.02 -3.73 -16.26
CA LEU A 34 -0.61 -4.14 -17.61
C LEU A 34 0.86 -4.56 -17.67
N THR A 35 1.75 -3.79 -17.05
CA THR A 35 3.21 -3.94 -17.20
C THR A 35 3.87 -4.68 -16.04
N GLY A 36 3.18 -4.81 -14.90
CA GLY A 36 3.73 -5.31 -13.64
C GLY A 36 4.60 -4.32 -12.89
N GLN A 37 4.76 -3.08 -13.39
CA GLN A 37 5.72 -2.10 -12.87
C GLN A 37 5.03 -0.80 -12.48
N PHE A 38 5.57 -0.09 -11.48
CA PHE A 38 5.05 1.23 -11.10
C PHE A 38 5.66 2.33 -11.97
N LEU A 39 4.87 3.39 -12.22
CA LEU A 39 5.29 4.49 -13.12
C LEU A 39 6.56 5.21 -12.63
N ASP A 40 6.68 5.38 -11.32
CA ASP A 40 7.79 6.04 -10.64
C ASP A 40 9.08 5.22 -10.65
N GLU A 41 8.98 3.89 -10.74
CA GLU A 41 10.14 3.00 -10.80
C GLU A 41 10.67 2.80 -12.23
N SER A 42 9.81 2.95 -13.26
CA SER A 42 10.14 2.63 -14.66
C SER A 42 10.48 3.84 -15.54
N ASP A 43 10.71 5.02 -14.98
CA ASP A 43 10.89 6.29 -15.73
C ASP A 43 9.82 6.47 -16.84
N ALA A 44 8.56 6.15 -16.50
CA ALA A 44 7.48 6.08 -17.46
C ALA A 44 7.02 7.49 -17.88
N ARG A 45 6.84 7.70 -19.19
CA ARG A 45 6.39 8.98 -19.77
C ARG A 45 5.21 8.78 -20.68
N ALA A 46 4.18 9.60 -20.51
CA ALA A 46 3.02 9.61 -21.38
C ALA A 46 3.37 10.23 -22.74
N LEU A 47 2.97 9.57 -23.83
CA LEU A 47 3.00 10.15 -25.16
C LEU A 47 1.71 10.94 -25.38
N GLU A 48 1.76 12.26 -25.19
CA GLU A 48 0.58 13.14 -25.25
C GLU A 48 -0.20 13.05 -26.56
N GLU A 49 0.46 12.75 -27.67
CA GLU A 49 -0.16 12.54 -28.99
C GLU A 49 -1.12 11.35 -29.04
N THR A 50 -1.01 10.42 -28.09
CA THR A 50 -1.82 9.19 -28.01
C THR A 50 -2.97 9.30 -27.01
N ARG A 51 -3.25 10.51 -26.53
CA ARG A 51 -4.26 10.79 -25.50
C ARG A 51 -5.67 10.41 -25.94
N VAL A 52 -6.31 9.55 -25.17
CA VAL A 52 -7.73 9.16 -25.34
C VAL A 52 -8.49 9.30 -24.04
N ASP A 53 -9.78 9.64 -24.10
CA ASP A 53 -10.66 9.62 -22.92
C ASP A 53 -11.17 8.19 -22.69
N ARG A 54 -10.77 7.59 -21.57
CA ARG A 54 -11.18 6.23 -21.17
C ARG A 54 -12.69 6.11 -20.98
N ASN A 55 -13.39 7.21 -20.73
CA ASN A 55 -14.87 7.21 -20.65
C ASN A 55 -15.53 7.01 -22.03
N VAL A 56 -14.83 7.33 -23.11
CA VAL A 56 -15.30 7.21 -24.51
C VAL A 56 -14.76 5.94 -25.17
N VAL A 57 -13.51 5.58 -24.86
CA VAL A 57 -12.84 4.38 -25.41
C VAL A 57 -12.54 3.41 -24.27
N PRO A 58 -13.46 2.45 -23.99
CA PRO A 58 -13.25 1.45 -22.96
C PRO A 58 -12.00 0.63 -23.21
N LEU A 59 -11.39 0.17 -22.12
CA LEU A 59 -10.23 -0.69 -22.19
C LEU A 59 -10.67 -2.13 -22.43
N THR A 60 -10.45 -2.63 -23.64
CA THR A 60 -10.79 -4.00 -24.03
C THR A 60 -9.52 -4.83 -24.15
N ASP A 61 -8.82 -5.06 -23.04
CA ASP A 61 -7.67 -5.98 -23.01
C ASP A 61 -7.92 -7.15 -22.05
N PRO A 62 -8.00 -8.40 -22.55
CA PRO A 62 -8.09 -9.61 -21.72
C PRO A 62 -6.87 -9.86 -20.82
N ARG A 63 -5.72 -9.25 -21.10
CA ARG A 63 -4.44 -9.45 -20.41
C ARG A 63 -4.29 -8.62 -19.15
N LEU A 64 -5.09 -7.57 -18.98
CA LEU A 64 -5.18 -6.85 -17.72
C LEU A 64 -5.69 -7.84 -16.69
N ARG A 65 -4.75 -8.42 -15.94
CA ARG A 65 -5.08 -9.17 -14.75
C ARG A 65 -5.96 -8.23 -13.94
N ARG A 66 -7.23 -8.61 -13.73
CA ARG A 66 -8.02 -8.00 -12.67
C ARG A 66 -7.12 -8.05 -11.44
N VAL A 67 -6.62 -6.90 -11.00
CA VAL A 67 -5.94 -6.81 -9.71
C VAL A 67 -6.93 -7.45 -8.76
N PRO A 68 -6.60 -8.60 -8.13
CA PRO A 68 -7.48 -9.19 -7.16
C PRO A 68 -7.73 -8.11 -6.14
N THR A 69 -8.96 -7.60 -6.11
CA THR A 69 -9.36 -6.68 -5.07
C THR A 69 -9.44 -7.56 -3.84
N PHE A 70 -8.34 -7.62 -3.09
CA PHE A 70 -8.37 -8.32 -1.82
C PHE A 70 -9.49 -7.68 -1.00
N PRO A 71 -10.37 -8.48 -0.39
CA PRO A 71 -11.36 -7.93 0.52
C PRO A 71 -10.63 -7.09 1.57
N ASP A 72 -11.25 -5.98 1.99
CA ASP A 72 -10.67 -5.14 3.02
C ASP A 72 -10.32 -6.00 4.23
N PHE A 73 -9.03 -6.04 4.58
CA PHE A 73 -8.59 -6.77 5.76
C PHE A 73 -9.05 -6.00 7.00
N VAL A 74 -10.13 -6.49 7.61
CA VAL A 74 -10.65 -6.01 8.89
C VAL A 74 -9.88 -6.72 9.99
N ALA A 75 -8.96 -6.00 10.65
CA ALA A 75 -8.22 -6.54 11.77
C ALA A 75 -9.17 -6.75 12.97
N PRO A 76 -9.15 -7.91 13.65
CA PRO A 76 -10.04 -8.17 14.78
C PRO A 76 -9.68 -7.29 15.98
N THR A 77 -10.67 -6.69 16.62
CA THR A 77 -10.49 -5.90 17.86
C THR A 77 -9.99 -6.77 19.02
N GLU A 78 -9.49 -6.14 20.09
CA GLU A 78 -9.08 -6.88 21.29
C GLU A 78 -10.24 -7.66 21.93
N SER A 79 -11.44 -7.09 21.93
CA SER A 79 -12.66 -7.76 22.41
C SER A 79 -13.00 -9.01 21.59
N GLU A 80 -12.93 -8.92 20.26
CA GLU A 80 -13.19 -10.05 19.37
C GLU A 80 -12.14 -11.15 19.54
N LEU A 81 -10.86 -10.79 19.70
CA LEU A 81 -9.80 -11.76 19.99
C LEU A 81 -10.01 -12.47 21.34
N ARG A 82 -10.47 -11.74 22.37
CA ARG A 82 -10.80 -12.32 23.69
C ARG A 82 -12.01 -13.25 23.62
N GLU A 83 -13.02 -12.90 22.84
CA GLU A 83 -14.17 -13.75 22.60
C GLU A 83 -13.77 -15.02 21.85
N LEU A 84 -13.03 -14.88 20.74
CA LEU A 84 -12.50 -16.00 19.97
C LEU A 84 -11.65 -16.94 20.83
N TRP A 85 -10.84 -16.41 21.74
CA TRP A 85 -10.06 -17.22 22.68
C TRP A 85 -10.92 -18.06 23.62
N ARG A 86 -12.04 -17.50 24.11
CA ARG A 86 -12.96 -18.19 25.03
C ARG A 86 -13.73 -19.30 24.32
N THR A 87 -14.14 -19.06 23.06
CA THR A 87 -15.01 -19.99 22.31
C THR A 87 -14.22 -21.03 21.53
N ASN A 88 -12.96 -20.76 21.16
CA ASN A 88 -12.14 -21.69 20.37
C ASN A 88 -11.09 -22.40 21.25
N HIS A 89 -11.07 -23.73 21.17
CA HIS A 89 -10.13 -24.59 21.87
C HIS A 89 -9.00 -25.15 21.00
N ASP A 90 -9.04 -24.86 19.70
CA ASP A 90 -7.99 -25.24 18.75
C ASP A 90 -6.65 -24.58 19.13
N PRO A 91 -5.57 -25.36 19.34
CA PRO A 91 -4.25 -24.83 19.66
C PRO A 91 -3.68 -23.87 18.61
N GLU A 92 -3.93 -24.10 17.32
CA GLU A 92 -3.40 -23.25 16.24
C GLU A 92 -4.09 -21.90 16.20
N VAL A 93 -5.42 -21.89 16.37
CA VAL A 93 -6.19 -20.64 16.48
C VAL A 93 -5.74 -19.84 17.69
N ARG A 94 -5.51 -20.51 18.83
CA ARG A 94 -5.01 -19.87 20.05
C ARG A 94 -3.62 -19.28 19.88
N ARG A 95 -2.72 -20.03 19.24
CA ARG A 95 -1.38 -19.55 18.91
C ARG A 95 -1.45 -18.30 18.03
N LEU A 96 -2.26 -18.32 16.98
CA LEU A 96 -2.45 -17.18 16.08
C LEU A 96 -2.96 -15.94 16.83
N ILE A 97 -3.95 -16.11 17.73
CA ILE A 97 -4.43 -15.02 18.58
C ILE A 97 -3.29 -14.43 19.42
N LEU A 98 -2.45 -15.27 20.03
CA LEU A 98 -1.30 -14.81 20.82
C LEU A 98 -0.23 -14.11 19.97
N GLU A 99 0.01 -14.58 18.75
CA GLU A 99 0.93 -13.95 17.80
C GLU A 99 0.43 -12.55 17.42
N ILE A 100 -0.87 -12.40 17.10
CA ILE A 100 -1.50 -11.10 16.84
C ILE A 100 -1.34 -10.16 18.04
N VAL A 101 -1.66 -10.62 19.25
CA VAL A 101 -1.54 -9.82 20.48
C VAL A 101 -0.09 -9.43 20.76
N THR A 102 0.86 -10.34 20.53
CA THR A 102 2.28 -10.09 20.74
C THR A 102 2.81 -9.07 19.75
N LEU A 103 2.47 -9.19 18.47
CA LEU A 103 2.85 -8.23 17.44
C LEU A 103 2.33 -6.82 17.77
N ARG A 104 1.05 -6.71 18.17
CA ARG A 104 0.43 -5.45 18.61
C ARG A 104 1.20 -4.77 19.74
N LYS A 105 1.60 -5.53 20.77
CA LYS A 105 2.41 -5.00 21.88
C LYS A 105 3.81 -4.56 21.42
N SER A 106 4.42 -5.29 20.50
CA SER A 106 5.72 -4.91 19.94
C SER A 106 5.63 -3.60 19.15
N LEU A 107 4.58 -3.42 18.35
CA LEU A 107 4.34 -2.17 17.62
C LEU A 107 4.12 -0.98 18.57
N GLN A 108 3.34 -1.16 19.64
CA GLN A 108 3.18 -0.14 20.69
C GLN A 108 4.52 0.27 21.33
N LYS A 109 5.41 -0.70 21.61
CA LYS A 109 6.75 -0.41 22.15
C LYS A 109 7.60 0.39 21.17
N VAL A 110 7.59 0.02 19.89
CA VAL A 110 8.30 0.76 18.83
C VAL A 110 7.80 2.20 18.74
N MET A 111 6.48 2.42 18.81
CA MET A 111 5.94 3.78 18.86
C MET A 111 6.38 4.53 20.12
N GLY A 112 6.39 3.89 21.29
CA GLY A 112 6.86 4.50 22.53
C GLY A 112 8.33 4.91 22.48
N TRP A 113 9.19 4.09 21.86
CA TRP A 113 10.59 4.43 21.61
C TRP A 113 10.73 5.59 20.63
N TRP A 114 9.95 5.60 19.55
CA TRP A 114 9.93 6.72 18.61
C TRP A 114 9.53 8.03 19.30
N GLU A 115 8.44 8.02 20.08
CA GLU A 115 7.99 9.23 20.78
C GLU A 115 9.05 9.72 21.78
N SER A 116 9.71 8.80 22.49
CA SER A 116 10.76 9.14 23.45
C SER A 116 11.98 9.74 22.75
N ALA A 117 12.44 9.13 21.65
CA ALA A 117 13.54 9.65 20.85
C ALA A 117 13.20 11.01 20.22
N ASN A 118 11.98 11.16 19.69
CA ASN A 118 11.51 12.40 19.09
C ASN A 118 11.42 13.55 20.11
N ARG A 119 11.06 13.26 21.38
CA ARG A 119 11.07 14.27 22.45
C ARG A 119 12.48 14.65 22.93
N ALA A 120 13.44 13.75 22.82
CA ALA A 120 14.81 13.95 23.32
C ALA A 120 15.76 14.60 22.30
N GLY A 121 15.49 14.49 21.00
CA GLY A 121 16.33 15.05 19.94
C GLY A 121 15.91 16.46 19.52
N ASN A 122 16.88 17.37 19.36
CA ASN A 122 16.69 18.70 18.75
C ASN A 122 16.94 18.70 17.23
N ASP A 123 17.59 17.67 16.70
CA ASP A 123 17.92 17.53 15.29
C ASP A 123 17.28 16.24 14.76
N HIS A 124 16.32 16.39 13.87
CA HIS A 124 15.49 15.29 13.41
C HIS A 124 16.01 14.67 12.11
N GLY A 125 17.01 15.28 11.45
CA GLY A 125 17.59 14.80 10.19
C GLY A 125 16.57 14.41 9.10
N ASP A 126 17.03 13.68 8.10
CA ASP A 126 16.17 13.20 6.99
C ASP A 126 15.14 12.16 7.42
N LEU A 127 15.33 11.52 8.58
CA LEU A 127 14.49 10.40 9.04
C LEU A 127 13.37 10.83 10.01
N GLY A 128 13.54 11.93 10.75
CA GLY A 128 12.60 12.42 11.76
C GLY A 128 11.96 13.78 11.45
N GLY A 129 12.43 14.50 10.42
CA GLY A 129 11.84 15.77 10.00
C GLY A 129 10.37 15.66 9.55
N PRO A 130 9.72 16.77 9.16
CA PRO A 130 8.31 16.78 8.80
C PRO A 130 7.92 15.78 7.69
N PHE A 131 8.88 15.35 6.88
CA PHE A 131 8.71 14.38 5.79
C PHE A 131 9.55 13.10 5.98
N GLY A 132 10.14 12.89 7.15
CA GLY A 132 11.05 11.77 7.40
C GLY A 132 10.34 10.42 7.42
N HIS A 133 11.03 9.38 6.97
CA HIS A 133 10.49 8.02 6.85
C HIS A 133 9.95 7.45 8.18
N PHE A 134 10.54 7.82 9.33
CA PHE A 134 10.01 7.37 10.63
C PHE A 134 8.72 8.07 11.03
N ARG A 135 8.55 9.35 10.65
CA ARG A 135 7.29 10.07 10.89
C ARG A 135 6.16 9.45 10.05
N ARG A 136 6.44 9.09 8.79
CA ARG A 136 5.50 8.36 7.94
C ARG A 136 5.13 7.00 8.53
N LEU A 137 6.14 6.23 8.97
CA LEU A 137 5.91 4.95 9.64
C LEU A 137 5.06 5.11 10.90
N TYR A 138 5.34 6.11 11.74
CA TYR A 138 4.55 6.41 12.94
C TYR A 138 3.07 6.67 12.60
N HIS A 139 2.78 7.48 11.58
CA HIS A 139 1.41 7.74 11.17
C HIS A 139 0.69 6.49 10.66
N LEU A 140 1.35 5.68 9.83
CA LEU A 140 0.80 4.40 9.34
C LEU A 140 0.52 3.43 10.51
N LEU A 141 1.45 3.31 11.45
CA LEU A 141 1.27 2.47 12.63
C LEU A 141 0.14 2.96 13.53
N ARG A 142 0.03 4.27 13.73
CA ARG A 142 -1.03 4.88 14.53
C ARG A 142 -2.42 4.69 13.89
N GLU A 143 -2.51 4.80 12.57
CA GLU A 143 -3.75 4.51 11.84
C GLU A 143 -4.14 3.04 11.95
N GLU A 144 -3.18 2.13 11.82
CA GLU A 144 -3.46 0.69 11.96
C GLU A 144 -3.86 0.33 13.39
N MET A 145 -3.22 0.91 14.41
CA MET A 145 -3.62 0.75 15.80
C MET A 145 -5.04 1.25 16.05
N ARG A 146 -5.41 2.42 15.50
CA ARG A 146 -6.78 2.95 15.61
C ARG A 146 -7.79 2.02 14.95
N ARG A 147 -7.48 1.52 13.74
CA ARG A 147 -8.29 0.51 13.02
C ARG A 147 -8.50 -0.75 13.85
N ALA A 148 -7.45 -1.21 14.53
CA ALA A 148 -7.48 -2.39 15.40
C ALA A 148 -8.16 -2.15 16.77
N GLY A 149 -8.68 -0.95 17.04
CA GLY A 149 -9.30 -0.59 18.31
C GLY A 149 -8.30 -0.46 19.46
N MET A 150 -7.03 -0.20 19.15
CA MET A 150 -5.96 0.02 20.12
C MET A 150 -5.78 1.51 20.33
N GLY A 151 -6.40 2.06 21.39
CA GLY A 151 -6.35 3.47 21.76
C GLY A 151 -6.20 3.65 23.26
#